data_AF-A0A8X8C8Z2-F1
#
_entry.id   AF-A0A8X8C8Z2-F1
#
_cell.length_a   1.000
_cell.length_b   1.000
_cell.length_c   1.000
_cell.angle_alpha   90.00
_cell.angle_beta   90.00
_cell.angle_gamma   90.00
#
_symmetry.space_group_name_H-M   'P 1'
#
loop_
_entity.id
_entity.type
_entity.pdbx_description
1 polymer ?
#
loop_
_entity_poly.entity_id
_entity_poly.type
_entity_poly.pdbx_seq_one_letter_code
_entity_poly.pdbx_strand_id
1 'polypeptide(L)'
;MASPRALRLVCLVVCIMVMTASTTKASISCNQVINTLTPCLSYVVGNGALTDNCCNGIRGLNSAARTTPDRQSVCTCLKNTASQFSYNSRNVALAAGLPGKCGVKLPYKIDPSTDCKSSTAIAATKPIMASLQLILSGAGPLNPNTSSLCYYNFQAVAALVGICYGRVASNQLPPPSTIANLFNSNGITNVRIFDIEATTLKSLSGTGINVMVDIPNEDLPSLATGTLNFSLEWLQYSNIFSNIPTVQVKYIAVGNEVFLKDPFYTPHVVPAMMNLYQALQMLNLATSIKLSSPQAASVLSVSYPPSSAAFDPFLQSVMIRLLKYLHDTGSPFMVNVYPYISYINDKEHISLDYALFRNQNVVQDGGFLYANLFDASVDAFVYAMEREGFRGINIVVSETGWPTGGGEAASVAIAMAYNENVVKRVANYVGTPRQPLKKWKFTYLISLMRMRKMGRSMRSILGFLALMGLRFMISISTNKFV
;
A
#
# COMPACT_ATOMS: atom_id res chain seq x y z
N MET A 1 -16.15 -33.26 38.57
CA MET A 1 -15.07 -32.65 39.39
C MET A 1 -13.74 -32.94 38.73
N ALA A 2 -12.86 -31.96 38.55
CA ALA A 2 -11.51 -32.19 38.00
C ALA A 2 -10.50 -32.51 39.13
N SER A 3 -9.53 -33.39 38.88
CA SER A 3 -8.53 -33.79 39.88
C SER A 3 -7.64 -32.61 40.29
N PRO A 4 -7.28 -32.45 41.58
CA PRO A 4 -6.42 -31.35 42.05
C PRO A 4 -5.01 -31.36 41.45
N ARG A 5 -4.58 -32.46 40.79
CA ARG A 5 -3.34 -32.50 40.01
C ARG A 5 -3.42 -31.66 38.72
N ALA A 6 -4.58 -31.57 38.08
CA ALA A 6 -4.76 -30.78 36.86
C ALA A 6 -4.69 -29.27 37.14
N LEU A 7 -5.32 -28.81 38.22
CA LEU A 7 -5.32 -27.39 38.61
C LEU A 7 -3.89 -26.87 38.90
N ARG A 8 -3.06 -27.69 39.56
CA ARG A 8 -1.65 -27.34 39.82
C ARG A 8 -0.83 -27.20 38.54
N LEU A 9 -1.08 -28.04 37.52
CA LEU A 9 -0.38 -27.95 36.24
C LEU A 9 -0.77 -26.68 35.46
N VAL A 10 -2.07 -26.34 35.46
CA VAL A 10 -2.58 -25.09 34.85
C VAL A 10 -1.98 -23.86 35.55
N CYS A 11 -1.96 -23.82 36.88
CA CYS A 11 -1.31 -22.73 37.62
C CYS A 11 0.19 -22.62 37.29
N LEU A 12 0.93 -23.73 37.18
CA LEU A 12 2.36 -23.68 36.85
C LEU A 12 2.62 -23.10 35.45
N VAL A 13 1.83 -23.52 34.45
CA VAL A 13 1.92 -23.02 33.07
C VAL A 13 1.55 -21.53 32.99
N VAL A 14 0.54 -21.08 33.74
CA VAL A 14 0.19 -19.65 33.84
C VAL A 14 1.30 -18.85 34.52
N CYS A 15 1.88 -19.31 35.63
CA CYS A 15 2.98 -18.63 36.30
C CYS A 15 4.24 -18.51 35.42
N ILE A 16 4.56 -19.54 34.63
CA ILE A 16 5.69 -19.50 33.68
C ILE A 16 5.44 -18.47 32.57
N MET A 17 4.20 -18.29 32.10
CA MET A 17 3.85 -17.25 31.11
C MET A 17 3.78 -15.82 31.69
N VAL A 18 3.77 -15.65 33.03
CA VAL A 18 3.70 -14.33 33.68
C VAL A 18 5.10 -13.77 34.05
N MET A 19 6.12 -14.61 34.16
CA MET A 19 7.46 -14.22 34.67
C MET A 19 8.48 -13.74 33.63
N THR A 20 8.11 -13.58 32.35
CA THR A 20 8.99 -13.03 31.30
C THR A 20 8.65 -11.61 30.87
N ALA A 21 8.00 -10.83 31.75
CA ALA A 21 7.79 -9.40 31.62
C ALA A 21 9.09 -8.57 31.83
N SER A 22 10.16 -8.93 31.11
CA SER A 22 11.43 -8.19 31.10
C SER A 22 11.22 -6.80 30.51
N THR A 23 11.07 -5.78 31.37
CA THR A 23 10.80 -4.39 30.97
C THR A 23 12.03 -3.71 30.36
N THR A 24 12.42 -4.12 29.15
CA THR A 24 13.40 -3.40 28.34
C THR A 24 12.82 -2.05 27.93
N LYS A 25 13.19 -1.00 28.66
CA LYS A 25 12.91 0.39 28.25
C LYS A 25 13.52 0.61 26.87
N ALA A 26 12.68 0.91 25.88
CA ALA A 26 13.10 0.99 24.48
C ALA A 26 14.08 2.15 24.28
N SER A 27 15.29 1.85 23.80
CA SER A 27 16.33 2.85 23.57
C SER A 27 16.14 3.64 22.28
N ILE A 28 16.69 4.85 22.24
CA ILE A 28 16.57 5.76 21.09
C ILE A 28 17.31 5.19 19.86
N SER A 29 16.56 5.00 18.77
CA SER A 29 17.10 4.47 17.51
C SER A 29 17.94 5.49 16.74
N CYS A 30 18.98 5.06 16.02
CA CYS A 30 19.86 5.98 15.28
C CYS A 30 19.11 6.81 14.22
N ASN A 31 18.15 6.22 13.50
CA ASN A 31 17.31 6.95 12.54
C ASN A 31 16.39 7.99 13.19
N GLN A 32 16.15 7.92 14.50
CA GLN A 32 15.48 9.00 15.23
C GLN A 32 16.46 10.14 15.52
N VAL A 33 17.70 9.84 15.92
CA VAL A 33 18.78 10.83 16.14
C VAL A 33 19.05 11.63 14.87
N ILE A 34 19.30 10.95 13.75
CA ILE A 34 19.62 11.58 12.46
C ILE A 34 18.48 12.50 12.02
N ASN A 35 17.25 11.99 11.96
CA ASN A 35 16.09 12.79 11.54
C ASN A 35 15.84 13.99 12.47
N THR A 36 16.04 13.84 13.79
CA THR A 36 15.85 14.91 14.77
C THR A 36 16.91 16.02 14.64
N LEU A 37 18.11 15.69 14.15
CA LEU A 37 19.23 16.62 14.00
C LEU A 37 19.49 17.05 12.54
N THR A 38 18.76 16.51 11.56
CA THR A 38 18.85 16.91 10.15
C THR A 38 18.65 18.43 9.95
N PRO A 39 17.74 19.12 10.66
CA PRO A 39 17.61 20.59 10.57
C PRO A 39 18.84 21.38 11.04
N CYS A 40 19.81 20.74 11.71
CA CYS A 40 21.07 21.33 12.11
C CYS A 40 22.19 21.21 11.07
N LEU A 41 22.00 20.42 10.00
CA LEU A 41 23.09 20.02 9.11
C LEU A 41 23.76 21.21 8.41
N SER A 42 22.98 22.17 7.91
CA SER A 42 23.53 23.39 7.28
C SER A 42 24.33 24.26 8.26
N TYR A 43 23.93 24.31 9.53
CA TYR A 43 24.68 25.00 10.57
C TYR A 43 26.02 24.29 10.89
N VAL A 44 26.04 22.96 10.96
CA VAL A 44 27.27 22.17 11.23
C VAL A 44 28.24 22.19 10.04
N VAL A 45 27.72 22.13 8.81
CA VAL A 45 28.51 22.29 7.57
C VAL A 45 29.04 23.73 7.44
N GLY A 46 28.37 24.70 8.07
CA GLY A 46 28.78 26.10 8.12
C GLY A 46 28.26 26.96 6.96
N ASN A 47 27.22 26.49 6.26
CA ASN A 47 26.59 27.16 5.11
C ASN A 47 25.15 27.65 5.39
N GLY A 48 24.68 27.61 6.63
CA GLY A 48 23.38 28.14 7.04
C GLY A 48 23.34 28.65 8.48
N ALA A 49 22.32 29.44 8.79
CA ALA A 49 22.06 29.93 10.15
C ALA A 49 21.51 28.84 11.07
N LEU A 50 21.61 29.06 12.39
CA LEU A 50 21.02 28.17 13.39
C LEU A 50 19.49 28.37 13.42
N THR A 51 18.72 27.33 13.13
CA THR A 51 17.26 27.38 13.07
C THR A 51 16.60 26.93 14.38
N ASP A 52 15.41 27.44 14.69
CA ASP A 52 14.61 26.94 15.81
C ASP A 52 14.27 25.45 15.67
N ASN A 53 14.06 24.96 14.44
CA ASN A 53 13.85 23.53 14.17
C ASN A 53 15.07 22.67 14.58
N CYS A 54 16.29 23.15 14.36
CA CYS A 54 17.50 22.51 14.89
C CYS A 54 17.51 22.51 16.43
N CYS A 55 17.26 23.66 17.06
CA CYS A 55 17.30 23.74 18.52
C CYS A 55 16.17 22.97 19.21
N ASN A 56 14.98 22.91 18.61
CA ASN A 56 13.87 22.08 19.08
C ASN A 56 14.20 20.59 18.91
N GLY A 57 14.90 20.20 17.84
CA GLY A 57 15.48 18.87 17.69
C GLY A 57 16.46 18.52 18.81
N ILE A 58 17.43 19.40 19.10
CA ILE A 58 18.44 19.19 20.16
C ILE A 58 17.80 19.12 21.55
N ARG A 59 16.85 20.01 21.87
CA ARG A 59 16.06 19.98 23.12
C ARG A 59 15.26 18.69 23.23
N GLY A 60 14.54 18.32 22.17
CA GLY A 60 13.75 17.09 22.09
C GLY A 60 14.60 15.85 22.33
N LEU A 61 15.73 15.73 21.64
CA LEU A 61 16.65 14.60 21.77
C LEU A 61 17.25 14.49 23.18
N ASN A 62 17.69 15.61 23.79
CA ASN A 62 18.19 15.59 25.17
C ASN A 62 17.07 15.28 26.19
N SER A 63 15.83 15.71 25.93
CA SER A 63 14.67 15.42 26.77
C SER A 63 14.19 13.97 26.66
N ALA A 64 14.46 13.31 25.53
CA ALA A 64 14.20 11.89 25.31
C ALA A 64 15.32 11.01 25.89
N ALA A 65 16.58 11.43 25.78
CA ALA A 65 17.75 10.66 26.22
C ALA A 65 17.94 10.70 27.75
N ARG A 66 17.02 10.06 28.48
CA ARG A 66 16.96 10.11 29.95
C ARG A 66 17.78 9.02 30.65
N THR A 67 18.08 7.91 29.99
CA THR A 67 18.88 6.82 30.57
C THR A 67 20.28 6.74 29.96
N THR A 68 21.23 6.10 30.65
CA THR A 68 22.56 5.80 30.09
C THR A 68 22.47 5.00 28.77
N PRO A 69 21.69 3.90 28.67
CA PRO A 69 21.43 3.22 27.39
C PRO A 69 20.93 4.13 26.26
N ASP A 70 20.10 5.14 26.55
CA ASP A 70 19.69 6.12 25.54
C ASP A 70 20.88 6.98 25.08
N ARG A 71 21.65 7.53 26.02
CA ARG A 71 22.81 8.38 25.71
C ARG A 71 23.93 7.62 25.02
N GLN A 72 24.16 6.37 25.38
CA GLN A 72 25.03 5.43 24.66
C GLN A 72 24.54 5.23 23.22
N SER A 73 23.24 4.97 23.02
CA SER A 73 22.64 4.77 21.68
C SER A 73 22.73 6.03 20.81
N VAL A 74 22.48 7.20 21.40
CA VAL A 74 22.63 8.51 20.72
C VAL A 74 24.09 8.79 20.37
N CYS A 75 25.02 8.58 21.30
CA CYS A 75 26.46 8.78 21.07
C CYS A 75 26.98 7.87 19.95
N THR A 76 26.72 6.56 20.02
CA THR A 76 27.15 5.60 19.00
C THR A 76 26.56 5.93 17.63
N CYS A 77 25.30 6.36 17.57
CA CYS A 77 24.71 6.84 16.33
C CYS A 77 25.45 8.06 15.75
N LEU A 78 25.70 9.09 16.56
CA LEU A 78 26.38 10.30 16.13
C LEU A 78 27.81 10.01 15.66
N LYS A 79 28.54 9.14 16.38
CA LYS A 79 29.90 8.71 16.03
C LYS A 79 29.92 7.96 14.69
N ASN A 80 29.04 6.97 14.52
CA ASN A 80 28.93 6.18 13.29
C ASN A 80 28.40 7.01 12.09
N THR A 81 27.61 8.06 12.36
CA THR A 81 27.15 9.00 11.31
C THR A 81 28.30 9.92 10.91
N ALA A 82 29.01 10.52 11.87
CA ALA A 82 30.13 11.41 11.61
C ALA A 82 31.25 10.73 10.80
N SER A 83 31.56 9.45 11.09
CA SER A 83 32.56 8.68 10.36
C SER A 83 32.21 8.35 8.89
N GLN A 84 31.01 8.67 8.42
CA GLN A 84 30.61 8.52 7.01
C GLN A 84 30.83 9.78 6.17
N PHE A 85 31.23 10.91 6.78
CA PHE A 85 31.40 12.18 6.10
C PHE A 85 32.78 12.77 6.36
N SER A 86 33.37 13.40 5.34
CA SER A 86 34.58 14.20 5.53
C SER A 86 34.22 15.50 6.27
N TYR A 87 34.86 15.75 7.40
CA TYR A 87 34.66 16.94 8.22
C TYR A 87 36.00 17.52 8.67
N ASN A 88 36.04 18.82 8.93
CA ASN A 88 37.21 19.50 9.48
C ASN A 88 36.96 19.98 10.93
N SER A 89 37.99 20.54 11.56
CA SER A 89 37.95 21.04 12.93
C SER A 89 36.91 22.16 13.16
N ARG A 90 36.56 22.95 12.13
CA ARG A 90 35.49 23.96 12.20
C ARG A 90 34.11 23.29 12.28
N ASN A 91 33.86 22.22 11.52
CA ASN A 91 32.61 21.47 11.62
C ASN A 91 32.44 20.82 13.01
N VAL A 92 33.52 20.26 13.57
CA VAL A 92 33.52 19.70 14.93
C VAL A 92 33.24 20.78 15.98
N ALA A 93 33.85 21.97 15.85
CA ALA A 93 33.59 23.09 16.76
C ALA A 93 32.13 23.59 16.68
N LEU A 94 31.55 23.66 15.48
CA LEU A 94 30.14 24.02 15.28
C LEU A 94 29.19 22.98 15.90
N ALA A 95 29.46 21.69 15.68
CA ALA A 95 28.69 20.60 16.29
C ALA A 95 28.81 20.57 17.83
N ALA A 96 29.99 20.85 18.38
CA ALA A 96 30.20 20.91 19.83
C ALA A 96 29.53 22.13 20.49
N GLY A 97 29.44 23.26 19.78
CA GLY A 97 28.78 24.48 20.27
C GLY A 97 27.24 24.45 20.21
N LEU A 98 26.65 23.57 19.40
CA LEU A 98 25.20 23.50 19.16
C LEU A 98 24.35 23.35 20.43
N PRO A 99 24.62 22.41 21.37
CA PRO A 99 23.81 22.25 22.58
C PRO A 99 23.73 23.54 23.40
N GLY A 100 24.88 24.18 23.65
CA GLY A 100 24.96 25.42 24.39
C GLY A 100 24.17 26.56 23.73
N LYS A 101 24.32 26.73 22.41
CA LYS A 101 23.57 27.73 21.63
C LYS A 101 22.06 27.50 21.63
N CYS A 102 21.62 26.24 21.79
CA CYS A 102 20.20 25.89 21.89
C CYS A 102 19.63 25.85 23.32
N GLY A 103 20.43 26.22 24.33
CA GLY A 103 20.04 26.22 25.75
C GLY A 103 20.14 24.87 26.45
N VAL A 104 20.80 23.87 25.84
CA VAL A 104 20.98 22.52 26.38
C VAL A 104 22.38 22.36 26.96
N LYS A 105 22.47 22.27 28.30
CA LYS A 105 23.69 21.86 29.00
C LYS A 105 23.84 20.34 28.92
N LEU A 106 24.98 19.87 28.39
CA LEU A 106 25.39 18.46 28.43
C LEU A 106 26.53 18.28 29.44
N PRO A 107 26.59 17.16 30.19
CA PRO A 107 27.67 16.90 31.15
C PRO A 107 28.95 16.34 30.49
N TYR A 108 29.05 16.35 29.17
CA TYR A 108 30.19 15.89 28.39
C TYR A 108 30.36 16.72 27.11
N LYS A 109 31.59 16.79 26.59
CA LYS A 109 31.91 17.41 25.30
C LYS A 109 31.44 16.49 24.16
N ILE A 110 30.91 17.06 23.07
CA ILE A 110 30.71 16.34 21.81
C ILE A 110 32.02 16.43 21.02
N ASP A 111 32.58 15.28 20.68
CA ASP A 111 33.84 15.14 19.94
C ASP A 111 33.85 13.78 19.21
N PRO A 112 34.37 13.65 17.97
CA PRO A 112 34.47 12.36 17.30
C PRO A 112 35.28 11.31 18.08
N SER A 113 36.22 11.75 18.93
CA SER A 113 36.99 10.84 19.79
C SER A 113 36.17 10.26 20.96
N THR A 114 35.11 10.94 21.41
CA THR A 114 34.31 10.60 22.61
C THR A 114 34.01 9.11 22.72
N ASP A 115 34.32 8.50 23.86
CA ASP A 115 33.91 7.13 24.14
C ASP A 115 32.41 7.08 24.47
N CYS A 116 31.67 6.28 23.70
CA CYS A 116 30.25 6.09 23.91
C CYS A 116 29.92 5.01 24.95
N LYS A 117 30.90 4.26 25.47
CA LYS A 117 30.67 3.22 26.50
C LYS A 117 30.54 3.84 27.90
N SER A 118 31.46 4.69 28.30
CA SER A 118 31.65 5.22 29.68
C SER A 118 30.74 6.38 30.11
N SER A 119 29.54 6.53 29.53
CA SER A 119 28.60 7.63 29.83
C SER A 119 27.80 7.44 31.15
N THR A 120 28.53 7.23 32.25
CA THR A 120 28.00 6.94 33.60
C THR A 120 28.23 8.08 34.61
N ALA A 121 27.22 8.94 34.76
CA ALA A 121 26.96 9.78 35.94
C ALA A 121 25.45 10.13 35.91
N ILE A 122 24.59 9.48 36.72
CA ILE A 122 24.25 9.80 38.13
C ILE A 122 23.52 11.16 38.22
N ALA A 123 22.35 11.30 38.86
CA ALA A 123 21.66 10.43 39.84
C ALA A 123 20.17 10.17 39.50
N ALA A 124 19.54 9.30 40.29
CA ALA A 124 18.09 9.06 40.29
C ALA A 124 17.41 9.73 41.51
N THR A 125 16.09 9.96 41.41
CA THR A 125 15.20 10.23 42.57
C THR A 125 13.96 9.32 42.49
N LYS A 126 13.30 9.12 43.64
CA LYS A 126 12.45 7.94 43.93
C LYS A 126 11.01 8.01 43.37
N PRO A 127 10.35 6.85 43.15
CA PRO A 127 8.92 6.77 42.93
C PRO A 127 8.12 6.95 44.24
N ILE A 128 6.83 7.23 44.13
CA ILE A 128 5.84 7.17 45.22
C ILE A 128 4.66 6.29 44.74
N MET A 129 4.16 5.40 45.61
CA MET A 129 2.92 4.63 45.38
C MET A 129 1.83 5.09 46.35
N ALA A 130 0.63 5.34 45.82
CA ALA A 130 -0.68 5.41 46.49
C ALA A 130 -1.76 5.56 45.40
N SER A 131 -2.95 4.95 45.43
CA SER A 131 -3.47 3.83 46.24
C SER A 131 -4.55 3.10 45.41
N LEU A 132 -4.99 1.91 45.85
CA LEU A 132 -6.09 1.13 45.24
C LEU A 132 -7.37 1.23 46.11
N GLN A 133 -8.53 0.82 45.54
CA GLN A 133 -9.91 0.91 46.08
C GLN A 133 -10.57 2.27 45.78
N LEU A 134 -11.87 2.39 45.50
CA LEU A 134 -13.02 1.45 45.40
C LEU A 134 -13.84 1.89 44.13
N ILE A 135 -14.87 1.27 43.54
CA ILE A 135 -15.97 0.35 43.92
C ILE A 135 -16.28 -0.61 42.74
N LEU A 136 -16.91 -1.77 43.03
CA LEU A 136 -17.63 -2.62 42.05
C LEU A 136 -19.11 -2.73 42.45
N SER A 137 -20.04 -2.34 41.58
CA SER A 137 -21.47 -2.75 41.60
C SER A 137 -22.17 -2.26 40.32
N GLY A 138 -23.14 -3.01 39.77
CA GLY A 138 -23.97 -2.54 38.65
C GLY A 138 -24.18 -3.46 37.43
N ALA A 139 -23.97 -4.78 37.54
CA ALA A 139 -24.34 -5.73 36.48
C ALA A 139 -25.55 -6.57 36.90
N GLY A 140 -26.74 -6.25 36.37
CA GLY A 140 -27.94 -7.07 36.51
C GLY A 140 -27.93 -8.26 35.53
N PRO A 141 -28.57 -9.40 35.87
CA PRO A 141 -28.58 -10.58 35.00
C PRO A 141 -29.59 -10.43 33.86
N LEU A 142 -29.23 -10.90 32.66
CA LEU A 142 -30.19 -11.15 31.58
C LEU A 142 -30.18 -12.62 31.16
N ASN A 143 -31.41 -13.12 30.98
CA ASN A 143 -31.85 -14.51 30.87
C ASN A 143 -31.21 -15.29 29.68
N PRO A 144 -30.65 -16.49 29.89
CA PRO A 144 -30.09 -17.32 28.82
C PRO A 144 -31.17 -18.18 28.11
N ASN A 145 -32.02 -17.58 27.27
CA ASN A 145 -33.05 -18.35 26.54
C ASN A 145 -33.54 -17.73 25.20
N THR A 146 -32.62 -17.51 24.25
CA THR A 146 -32.97 -17.46 22.81
C THR A 146 -31.80 -17.98 21.95
N SER A 147 -31.81 -19.28 21.66
CA SER A 147 -30.96 -19.86 20.62
C SER A 147 -31.57 -19.61 19.24
N SER A 148 -30.91 -18.79 18.42
CA SER A 148 -31.19 -18.72 16.97
C SER A 148 -29.91 -18.43 16.19
N LEU A 149 -29.76 -19.07 15.03
CA LEU A 149 -28.50 -19.19 14.30
C LEU A 149 -28.29 -18.03 13.33
N CYS A 150 -27.45 -17.07 13.70
CA CYS A 150 -26.88 -16.08 12.77
C CYS A 150 -25.37 -16.27 12.60
N TYR A 151 -24.96 -17.41 12.04
CA TYR A 151 -23.62 -17.60 11.48
C TYR A 151 -23.45 -16.73 10.23
N TYR A 152 -23.15 -15.44 10.42
CA TYR A 152 -22.73 -14.57 9.33
C TYR A 152 -21.37 -15.04 8.81
N ASN A 153 -21.34 -15.50 7.55
CA ASN A 153 -20.15 -16.03 6.90
C ASN A 153 -19.11 -14.91 6.63
N PHE A 154 -18.26 -14.65 7.61
CA PHE A 154 -17.17 -13.65 7.54
C PHE A 154 -16.10 -13.93 6.46
N GLN A 155 -16.16 -15.07 5.77
CA GLN A 155 -15.24 -15.42 4.68
C GLN A 155 -15.53 -14.69 3.35
N ALA A 156 -16.70 -14.06 3.18
CA ALA A 156 -17.11 -13.52 1.88
C ALA A 156 -16.36 -12.25 1.42
N VAL A 157 -15.90 -11.40 2.34
CA VAL A 157 -15.37 -10.05 2.02
C VAL A 157 -13.98 -10.10 1.39
N ALA A 158 -13.10 -10.98 1.88
CA ALA A 158 -11.70 -11.04 1.43
C ALA A 158 -11.55 -11.55 -0.02
N ALA A 159 -12.62 -12.16 -0.56
CA ALA A 159 -12.67 -12.78 -1.88
C ALA A 159 -12.69 -11.79 -3.07
N LEU A 160 -12.97 -10.50 -2.84
CA LEU A 160 -13.30 -9.52 -3.89
C LEU A 160 -12.33 -8.34 -4.01
N VAL A 161 -11.57 -8.06 -2.94
CA VAL A 161 -10.49 -7.06 -2.98
C VAL A 161 -9.21 -7.77 -3.41
N GLY A 162 -8.45 -7.14 -4.28
CA GLY A 162 -7.09 -7.55 -4.61
C GLY A 162 -6.04 -6.54 -4.11
N ILE A 163 -4.78 -6.97 -4.03
CA ILE A 163 -3.64 -6.09 -3.75
C ILE A 163 -2.66 -6.16 -4.91
N CYS A 164 -2.16 -5.02 -5.39
CA CYS A 164 -1.09 -4.98 -6.38
C CYS A 164 0.26 -5.06 -5.65
N TYR A 165 1.00 -6.15 -5.86
CA TYR A 165 2.33 -6.37 -5.30
C TYR A 165 3.39 -5.65 -6.16
N GLY A 166 3.57 -4.35 -5.90
CA GLY A 166 4.68 -3.58 -6.47
C GLY A 166 6.03 -4.05 -5.90
N ARG A 167 6.97 -4.42 -6.78
CA ARG A 167 8.32 -4.87 -6.43
C ARG A 167 9.43 -3.81 -6.64
N VAL A 168 9.14 -2.70 -7.32
CA VAL A 168 10.08 -1.57 -7.45
C VAL A 168 10.10 -0.75 -6.15
N ALA A 169 11.25 -0.65 -5.49
CA ALA A 169 11.43 0.11 -4.25
C ALA A 169 12.86 0.65 -4.08
N SER A 170 12.99 1.77 -3.36
CA SER A 170 14.28 2.40 -3.03
C SER A 170 15.01 1.77 -1.83
N ASN A 171 14.51 0.64 -1.32
CA ASN A 171 15.13 -0.17 -0.26
C ASN A 171 14.87 -1.64 -0.59
N GLN A 172 15.75 -2.54 -0.13
CA GLN A 172 15.57 -3.97 -0.29
C GLN A 172 14.20 -4.43 0.28
N LEU A 173 13.38 -5.04 -0.57
CA LEU A 173 12.12 -5.62 -0.15
C LEU A 173 12.33 -6.98 0.56
N PRO A 174 11.38 -7.42 1.40
CA PRO A 174 11.39 -8.78 1.92
C PRO A 174 11.35 -9.81 0.78
N PRO A 175 11.88 -11.04 1.01
CA PRO A 175 11.74 -12.13 0.05
C PRO A 175 10.26 -12.35 -0.34
N PRO A 176 9.93 -12.67 -1.59
CA PRO A 176 8.54 -12.82 -2.02
C PRO A 176 7.73 -13.83 -1.20
N SER A 177 8.35 -14.90 -0.70
CA SER A 177 7.72 -15.85 0.25
C SER A 177 7.27 -15.22 1.57
N THR A 178 7.96 -14.17 2.05
CA THR A 178 7.52 -13.40 3.22
C THR A 178 6.26 -12.57 2.90
N ILE A 179 6.15 -12.07 1.67
CA ILE A 179 5.00 -11.29 1.20
C ILE A 179 3.79 -12.19 0.92
N ALA A 180 3.99 -13.35 0.29
CA ALA A 180 2.95 -14.37 0.11
C ALA A 180 2.38 -14.87 1.46
N ASN A 181 3.24 -15.13 2.44
CA ASN A 181 2.80 -15.46 3.81
C ASN A 181 2.05 -14.29 4.48
N LEU A 182 2.41 -13.04 4.18
CA LEU A 182 1.73 -11.84 4.69
C LEU A 182 0.35 -11.64 4.04
N PHE A 183 0.18 -12.01 2.76
CA PHE A 183 -1.11 -12.05 2.10
C PHE A 183 -2.02 -13.15 2.70
N ASN A 184 -1.53 -14.38 2.79
CA ASN A 184 -2.25 -15.52 3.38
C ASN A 184 -2.70 -15.26 4.82
N SER A 185 -1.79 -14.78 5.69
CA SER A 185 -2.10 -14.50 7.10
C SER A 185 -3.08 -13.34 7.32
N ASN A 186 -3.41 -12.60 6.25
CA ASN A 186 -4.43 -11.54 6.24
C ASN A 186 -5.56 -11.84 5.24
N GLY A 187 -5.72 -13.10 4.82
CA GLY A 187 -6.84 -13.56 3.99
C GLY A 187 -6.92 -12.93 2.58
N ILE A 188 -5.86 -12.31 2.08
CA ILE A 188 -5.85 -11.66 0.76
C ILE A 188 -5.84 -12.76 -0.30
N THR A 189 -6.99 -13.00 -0.95
CA THR A 189 -7.14 -14.09 -1.92
C THR A 189 -6.83 -13.70 -3.36
N ASN A 190 -6.59 -12.42 -3.66
CA ASN A 190 -6.32 -11.93 -5.02
C ASN A 190 -5.12 -10.97 -5.02
N VAL A 191 -4.17 -11.20 -5.93
CA VAL A 191 -2.97 -10.36 -6.09
C VAL A 191 -2.76 -10.01 -7.56
N ARG A 192 -2.34 -8.78 -7.86
CA ARG A 192 -1.78 -8.39 -9.16
C ARG A 192 -0.26 -8.29 -9.02
N ILE A 193 0.51 -8.88 -9.93
CA ILE A 193 1.97 -8.76 -9.99
C ILE A 193 2.36 -8.05 -11.29
N PHE A 194 3.28 -7.09 -11.19
CA PHE A 194 3.76 -6.27 -12.30
C PHE A 194 4.97 -6.88 -13.03
N ASP A 195 5.35 -8.11 -12.68
CA ASP A 195 6.46 -8.84 -13.29
C ASP A 195 6.13 -10.33 -13.45
N ILE A 196 6.78 -10.96 -14.43
CA ILE A 196 6.80 -12.40 -14.68
C ILE A 196 7.95 -13.09 -13.94
N GLU A 197 8.50 -12.51 -12.86
CA GLU A 197 9.68 -13.09 -12.23
C GLU A 197 9.35 -14.43 -11.57
N ALA A 198 10.09 -15.47 -11.95
CA ALA A 198 9.92 -16.82 -11.47
C ALA A 198 9.95 -16.95 -9.93
N THR A 199 10.67 -16.07 -9.21
CA THR A 199 10.68 -16.09 -7.73
C THR A 199 9.40 -15.50 -7.12
N THR A 200 8.84 -14.45 -7.74
CA THR A 200 7.51 -13.89 -7.41
C THR A 200 6.44 -14.96 -7.60
N LEU A 201 6.37 -15.53 -8.81
CA LEU A 201 5.37 -16.53 -9.20
C LEU A 201 5.45 -17.79 -8.32
N LYS A 202 6.65 -18.36 -8.11
CA LYS A 202 6.83 -19.54 -7.24
C LYS A 202 6.49 -19.28 -5.79
N SER A 203 6.62 -18.04 -5.29
CA SER A 203 6.23 -17.71 -3.93
C SER A 203 4.71 -17.67 -3.71
N LEU A 204 3.93 -17.47 -4.78
CA LEU A 204 2.46 -17.51 -4.78
C LEU A 204 1.92 -18.90 -5.15
N SER A 205 2.73 -19.77 -5.77
CA SER A 205 2.38 -21.16 -6.08
C SER A 205 1.95 -21.93 -4.83
N GLY A 206 0.83 -22.67 -4.93
CA GLY A 206 0.29 -23.50 -3.85
C GLY A 206 -0.36 -22.74 -2.68
N THR A 207 -0.33 -21.40 -2.68
CA THR A 207 -0.92 -20.58 -1.60
C THR A 207 -2.45 -20.55 -1.60
N GLY A 208 -3.08 -20.85 -2.73
CA GLY A 208 -4.52 -20.63 -2.95
C GLY A 208 -4.88 -19.19 -3.36
N ILE A 209 -3.91 -18.27 -3.42
CA ILE A 209 -4.10 -16.90 -3.91
C ILE A 209 -4.32 -16.92 -5.43
N ASN A 210 -5.37 -16.23 -5.89
CA ASN A 210 -5.62 -15.94 -7.31
C ASN A 210 -4.67 -14.83 -7.79
N VAL A 211 -4.10 -14.98 -9.00
CA VAL A 211 -3.13 -14.04 -9.55
C VAL A 211 -3.60 -13.41 -10.85
N MET A 212 -3.46 -12.09 -10.95
CA MET A 212 -3.35 -11.34 -12.18
C MET A 212 -1.86 -11.13 -12.47
N VAL A 213 -1.40 -11.60 -13.63
CA VAL A 213 0.01 -11.49 -14.04
C VAL A 213 0.11 -10.47 -15.16
N ASP A 214 0.88 -9.41 -14.96
CA ASP A 214 1.20 -8.45 -16.01
C ASP A 214 2.31 -9.00 -16.92
N ILE A 215 2.15 -8.79 -18.23
CA ILE A 215 3.20 -8.95 -19.23
C ILE A 215 3.91 -7.60 -19.37
N PRO A 216 5.26 -7.54 -19.24
CA PRO A 216 6.03 -6.31 -19.45
C PRO A 216 5.78 -5.69 -20.84
N ASN A 217 5.85 -4.35 -20.93
CA ASN A 217 5.56 -3.63 -22.17
C ASN A 217 6.57 -4.00 -23.29
N GLU A 218 7.80 -4.32 -22.90
CA GLU A 218 8.91 -4.75 -23.76
C GLU A 218 8.72 -6.13 -24.42
N ASP A 219 7.92 -7.04 -23.87
CA ASP A 219 7.63 -8.35 -24.48
C ASP A 219 6.63 -8.23 -25.64
N LEU A 220 5.80 -7.18 -25.65
CA LEU A 220 4.66 -7.01 -26.56
C LEU A 220 5.02 -7.13 -28.05
N PRO A 221 6.11 -6.55 -28.59
CA PRO A 221 6.45 -6.70 -30.00
C PRO A 221 6.72 -8.16 -30.40
N SER A 222 7.34 -8.94 -29.51
CA SER A 222 7.64 -10.36 -29.77
C SER A 222 6.38 -11.21 -29.75
N LEU A 223 5.48 -10.96 -28.79
CA LEU A 223 4.19 -11.65 -28.70
C LEU A 223 3.22 -11.25 -29.82
N ALA A 224 3.32 -10.03 -30.33
CA ALA A 224 2.51 -9.52 -31.43
C ALA A 224 2.92 -10.06 -32.80
N THR A 225 4.22 -10.27 -33.02
CA THR A 225 4.79 -10.68 -34.33
C THR A 225 5.24 -12.14 -34.40
N GLY A 226 5.41 -12.79 -33.24
CA GLY A 226 5.76 -14.20 -33.12
C GLY A 226 4.62 -15.14 -33.53
N THR A 227 4.96 -16.42 -33.70
CA THR A 227 3.99 -17.44 -34.08
C THR A 227 3.07 -17.85 -32.92
N LEU A 228 1.98 -18.55 -33.22
CA LEU A 228 1.13 -19.17 -32.21
C LEU A 228 1.92 -20.16 -31.33
N ASN A 229 2.89 -20.88 -31.91
CA ASN A 229 3.77 -21.77 -31.14
C ASN A 229 4.68 -21.00 -30.17
N PHE A 230 5.24 -19.86 -30.59
CA PHE A 230 5.99 -18.97 -29.70
C PHE A 230 5.12 -18.50 -28.51
N SER A 231 3.86 -18.14 -28.75
CA SER A 231 2.93 -17.73 -27.69
C SER A 231 2.57 -18.88 -26.72
N LEU A 232 2.47 -20.12 -27.21
CA LEU A 232 2.31 -21.31 -26.37
C LEU A 232 3.54 -21.55 -25.49
N GLU A 233 4.74 -21.55 -26.07
CA GLU A 233 5.99 -21.80 -25.34
C GLU A 233 6.29 -20.71 -24.31
N TRP A 234 6.05 -19.44 -24.68
CA TRP A 234 6.17 -18.27 -23.80
C TRP A 234 5.27 -18.41 -22.55
N LEU A 235 4.01 -18.84 -22.73
CA LEU A 235 3.06 -19.07 -21.64
C LEU A 235 3.41 -20.31 -20.80
N GLN A 236 3.67 -21.45 -21.44
CA GLN A 236 3.81 -22.75 -20.77
C GLN A 236 5.15 -22.93 -20.06
N TYR A 237 6.26 -22.64 -20.74
CA TYR A 237 7.59 -23.08 -20.33
C TYR A 237 8.46 -21.93 -19.85
N SER A 238 8.47 -20.81 -20.59
CA SER A 238 9.37 -19.70 -20.30
C SER A 238 8.95 -18.89 -19.08
N ASN A 239 7.69 -18.43 -19.02
CA ASN A 239 7.33 -17.30 -18.14
C ASN A 239 6.28 -17.63 -17.06
N ILE A 240 5.05 -18.03 -17.43
CA ILE A 240 3.95 -18.06 -16.45
C ILE A 240 3.72 -19.46 -15.87
N PHE A 241 3.27 -20.43 -16.67
CA PHE A 241 2.71 -21.68 -16.14
C PHE A 241 3.75 -22.69 -15.64
N SER A 242 5.03 -22.51 -15.99
CA SER A 242 6.15 -23.23 -15.39
C SER A 242 6.50 -22.75 -13.97
N ASN A 243 5.97 -21.59 -13.56
CA ASN A 243 6.29 -20.95 -12.29
C ASN A 243 5.08 -20.83 -11.34
N ILE A 244 3.84 -20.91 -11.84
CA ILE A 244 2.60 -20.95 -11.02
C ILE A 244 1.52 -21.85 -11.67
N PRO A 245 0.72 -22.61 -10.88
CA PRO A 245 -0.39 -23.39 -11.41
C PRO A 245 -1.41 -22.55 -12.19
N THR A 246 -1.81 -23.02 -13.38
CA THR A 246 -2.82 -22.38 -14.25
C THR A 246 -4.12 -22.06 -13.52
N VAL A 247 -4.55 -22.93 -12.59
CA VAL A 247 -5.76 -22.75 -11.77
C VAL A 247 -5.70 -21.52 -10.85
N GLN A 248 -4.53 -21.04 -10.47
CA GLN A 248 -4.37 -19.80 -9.68
C GLN A 248 -4.38 -18.55 -10.56
N VAL A 249 -3.95 -18.63 -11.82
CA VAL A 249 -4.02 -17.50 -12.75
C VAL A 249 -5.48 -17.26 -13.13
N LYS A 250 -5.96 -16.01 -12.98
CA LYS A 250 -7.32 -15.60 -13.41
C LYS A 250 -7.28 -14.57 -14.53
N TYR A 251 -6.24 -13.76 -14.51
CA TYR A 251 -6.05 -12.68 -15.47
C TYR A 251 -4.60 -12.62 -15.95
N ILE A 252 -4.45 -12.25 -17.22
CA ILE A 252 -3.17 -11.83 -17.79
C ILE A 252 -3.38 -10.40 -18.32
N ALA A 253 -2.61 -9.46 -17.79
CA ALA A 253 -2.65 -8.05 -18.17
C ALA A 253 -1.55 -7.79 -19.20
N VAL A 254 -1.92 -7.60 -20.46
CA VAL A 254 -1.01 -7.49 -21.59
C VAL A 254 -0.55 -6.03 -21.72
N GLY A 255 0.60 -5.73 -21.10
CA GLY A 255 1.10 -4.38 -20.87
C GLY A 255 0.35 -3.61 -19.78
N ASN A 256 0.92 -2.50 -19.33
CA ASN A 256 0.31 -1.58 -18.36
C ASN A 256 0.39 -0.12 -18.86
N GLU A 257 -0.76 0.54 -19.01
CA GLU A 257 -0.91 1.95 -19.41
C GLU A 257 -0.25 2.34 -20.76
N VAL A 258 -0.03 1.34 -21.63
CA VAL A 258 0.73 1.42 -22.88
C VAL A 258 0.30 2.57 -23.78
N PHE A 259 -1.01 2.75 -23.99
CA PHE A 259 -1.54 3.72 -24.96
C PHE A 259 -1.28 5.18 -24.59
N LEU A 260 -0.97 5.46 -23.31
CA LEU A 260 -0.53 6.79 -22.87
C LEU A 260 1.00 6.89 -22.82
N LYS A 261 1.66 5.90 -22.19
CA LYS A 261 3.07 6.01 -21.82
C LYS A 261 4.03 5.63 -22.93
N ASP A 262 3.67 4.60 -23.70
CA ASP A 262 4.56 3.97 -24.68
C ASP A 262 3.90 3.85 -26.06
N PRO A 263 3.85 4.96 -26.84
CA PRO A 263 3.35 4.94 -28.22
C PRO A 263 4.03 3.89 -29.11
N PHE A 264 5.28 3.53 -28.82
CA PHE A 264 6.02 2.46 -29.50
C PHE A 264 5.39 1.07 -29.32
N TYR A 265 4.89 0.72 -28.12
CA TYR A 265 4.28 -0.58 -27.85
C TYR A 265 2.77 -0.63 -28.19
N THR A 266 2.13 0.53 -28.35
CA THR A 266 0.70 0.68 -28.70
C THR A 266 0.20 -0.22 -29.86
N PRO A 267 0.87 -0.32 -31.03
CA PRO A 267 0.41 -1.20 -32.11
C PRO A 267 0.47 -2.70 -31.78
N HIS A 268 1.23 -3.10 -30.75
CA HIS A 268 1.49 -4.50 -30.41
C HIS A 268 0.51 -5.08 -29.38
N VAL A 269 -0.19 -4.26 -28.59
CA VAL A 269 -1.09 -4.71 -27.51
C VAL A 269 -2.16 -5.70 -28.00
N VAL A 270 -3.01 -5.28 -28.94
CA VAL A 270 -4.15 -6.12 -29.39
C VAL A 270 -3.69 -7.37 -30.18
N PRO A 271 -2.68 -7.31 -31.08
CA PRO A 271 -2.11 -8.51 -31.68
C PRO A 271 -1.52 -9.51 -30.67
N ALA A 272 -0.77 -9.04 -29.66
CA ALA A 272 -0.25 -9.91 -28.60
C ALA A 272 -1.41 -10.57 -27.82
N MET A 273 -2.45 -9.80 -27.48
CA MET A 273 -3.67 -10.32 -26.83
C MET A 273 -4.40 -11.37 -27.69
N MET A 274 -4.37 -11.26 -29.03
CA MET A 274 -4.93 -12.27 -29.94
C MET A 274 -4.12 -13.56 -29.97
N ASN A 275 -2.80 -13.47 -30.12
CA ASN A 275 -1.91 -14.63 -30.18
C ASN A 275 -1.91 -15.40 -28.84
N LEU A 276 -1.87 -14.69 -27.72
CA LEU A 276 -2.02 -15.25 -26.38
C LEU A 276 -3.40 -15.90 -26.17
N TYR A 277 -4.47 -15.33 -26.71
CA TYR A 277 -5.81 -15.90 -26.60
C TYR A 277 -5.95 -17.22 -27.36
N GLN A 278 -5.42 -17.29 -28.58
CA GLN A 278 -5.38 -18.54 -29.34
C GLN A 278 -4.54 -19.61 -28.63
N ALA A 279 -3.41 -19.23 -28.01
CA ALA A 279 -2.62 -20.13 -27.18
C ALA A 279 -3.43 -20.63 -25.95
N LEU A 280 -4.13 -19.74 -25.24
CA LEU A 280 -5.04 -20.13 -24.15
C LEU A 280 -6.21 -21.00 -24.63
N GLN A 281 -6.69 -20.86 -25.87
CA GLN A 281 -7.72 -21.74 -26.44
C GLN A 281 -7.17 -23.15 -26.65
N MET A 282 -5.98 -23.30 -27.26
CA MET A 282 -5.33 -24.61 -27.45
C MET A 282 -5.02 -25.31 -26.12
N LEU A 283 -4.74 -24.54 -25.06
CA LEU A 283 -4.54 -25.06 -23.70
C LEU A 283 -5.85 -25.32 -22.92
N ASN A 284 -7.02 -25.06 -23.51
CA ASN A 284 -8.35 -25.10 -22.86
C ASN A 284 -8.50 -24.17 -21.63
N LEU A 285 -7.72 -23.08 -21.60
CA LEU A 285 -7.68 -22.08 -20.52
C LEU A 285 -8.43 -20.78 -20.83
N ALA A 286 -8.82 -20.53 -22.09
CA ALA A 286 -9.46 -19.28 -22.52
C ALA A 286 -10.83 -18.96 -21.84
N THR A 287 -11.42 -19.92 -21.15
CA THR A 287 -12.63 -19.75 -20.32
C THR A 287 -12.31 -19.37 -18.87
N SER A 288 -11.19 -19.85 -18.32
CA SER A 288 -10.78 -19.69 -16.91
C SER A 288 -9.77 -18.56 -16.68
N ILE A 289 -8.96 -18.24 -17.69
CA ILE A 289 -8.00 -17.14 -17.73
C ILE A 289 -8.48 -16.10 -18.75
N LYS A 290 -8.58 -14.83 -18.34
CA LYS A 290 -8.97 -13.72 -19.24
C LYS A 290 -7.84 -12.72 -19.48
N LEU A 291 -7.73 -12.29 -20.73
CA LEU A 291 -6.72 -11.35 -21.21
C LEU A 291 -7.32 -9.95 -21.31
N SER A 292 -6.60 -8.94 -20.82
CA SER A 292 -6.96 -7.53 -20.97
C SER A 292 -5.70 -6.68 -21.01
N SER A 293 -5.83 -5.36 -21.13
CA SER A 293 -4.72 -4.42 -21.03
C SER A 293 -5.14 -3.24 -20.14
N PRO A 294 -4.63 -3.13 -18.90
CA PRO A 294 -4.85 -1.99 -18.00
C PRO A 294 -4.57 -0.62 -18.62
N GLN A 295 -5.56 0.25 -18.58
CA GLN A 295 -5.48 1.62 -19.12
C GLN A 295 -5.36 2.68 -18.01
N ALA A 296 -4.61 3.74 -18.29
CA ALA A 296 -4.57 4.93 -17.45
C ALA A 296 -5.90 5.70 -17.53
N ALA A 297 -6.25 6.43 -16.46
CA ALA A 297 -7.43 7.30 -16.45
C ALA A 297 -7.45 8.32 -17.62
N SER A 298 -6.29 8.75 -18.09
CA SER A 298 -6.08 9.73 -19.16
C SER A 298 -6.12 9.18 -20.60
N VAL A 299 -6.58 7.93 -20.82
CA VAL A 299 -7.02 7.54 -22.18
C VAL A 299 -8.39 8.15 -22.54
N LEU A 300 -9.04 8.83 -21.58
CA LEU A 300 -10.18 9.72 -21.79
C LEU A 300 -9.70 11.16 -22.00
N SER A 301 -10.10 11.79 -23.10
CA SER A 301 -9.95 13.25 -23.32
C SER A 301 -11.03 14.05 -22.62
N VAL A 302 -12.22 13.46 -22.44
CA VAL A 302 -13.34 14.02 -21.67
C VAL A 302 -13.77 12.99 -20.65
N SER A 303 -13.87 13.41 -19.39
CA SER A 303 -14.32 12.59 -18.26
C SER A 303 -15.32 13.28 -17.32
N TYR A 304 -15.58 14.58 -17.52
CA TYR A 304 -16.55 15.36 -16.77
C TYR A 304 -17.55 16.08 -17.71
N PRO A 305 -18.86 16.04 -17.42
CA PRO A 305 -19.50 15.06 -16.53
C PRO A 305 -19.31 13.63 -17.10
N PRO A 306 -19.49 12.57 -16.29
CA PRO A 306 -19.32 11.19 -16.77
C PRO A 306 -20.19 10.85 -18.00
N SER A 307 -21.40 11.39 -18.11
CA SER A 307 -22.26 11.27 -19.30
C SER A 307 -21.81 12.04 -20.55
N SER A 308 -20.69 12.78 -20.51
CA SER A 308 -20.05 13.40 -21.67
C SER A 308 -18.79 12.67 -22.12
N ALA A 309 -18.38 11.60 -21.42
CA ALA A 309 -17.04 11.03 -21.56
C ALA A 309 -16.69 10.55 -22.97
N ALA A 310 -15.40 10.65 -23.32
CA ALA A 310 -14.85 10.32 -24.62
C ALA A 310 -13.42 9.82 -24.47
N PHE A 311 -13.05 8.79 -25.24
CA PHE A 311 -11.64 8.46 -25.43
C PHE A 311 -10.90 9.60 -26.11
N ASP A 312 -9.58 9.67 -25.94
CA ASP A 312 -8.76 10.59 -26.71
C ASP A 312 -8.88 10.30 -28.23
N PRO A 313 -9.10 11.29 -29.11
CA PRO A 313 -9.27 11.07 -30.54
C PRO A 313 -8.09 10.34 -31.22
N PHE A 314 -6.86 10.56 -30.76
CA PHE A 314 -5.68 9.85 -31.27
C PHE A 314 -5.67 8.38 -30.83
N LEU A 315 -6.19 8.10 -29.63
CA LEU A 315 -6.29 6.74 -29.09
C LEU A 315 -7.57 5.99 -29.50
N GLN A 316 -8.63 6.70 -29.93
CA GLN A 316 -9.94 6.13 -30.21
C GLN A 316 -9.87 4.88 -31.12
N SER A 317 -9.05 4.92 -32.17
CA SER A 317 -8.90 3.79 -33.10
C SER A 317 -8.31 2.53 -32.45
N VAL A 318 -7.40 2.66 -31.47
CA VAL A 318 -6.84 1.50 -30.74
C VAL A 318 -7.73 1.09 -29.57
N MET A 319 -8.42 2.05 -28.94
CA MET A 319 -9.46 1.77 -27.95
C MET A 319 -10.59 0.93 -28.55
N ILE A 320 -11.13 1.29 -29.72
CA ILE A 320 -12.16 0.50 -30.42
C ILE A 320 -11.67 -0.93 -30.72
N ARG A 321 -10.41 -1.10 -31.14
CA ARG A 321 -9.80 -2.44 -31.36
C ARG A 321 -9.71 -3.25 -30.07
N LEU A 322 -9.32 -2.63 -28.95
CA LEU A 322 -9.29 -3.27 -27.63
C LEU A 322 -10.71 -3.63 -27.15
N LEU A 323 -11.68 -2.71 -27.25
CA LEU A 323 -13.06 -2.95 -26.81
C LEU A 323 -13.73 -4.06 -27.64
N LYS A 324 -13.48 -4.13 -28.95
CA LYS A 324 -13.91 -5.25 -29.79
C LYS A 324 -13.33 -6.57 -29.31
N TYR A 325 -12.03 -6.66 -29.07
CA TYR A 325 -11.40 -7.85 -28.51
C TYR A 325 -12.04 -8.28 -27.18
N LEU A 326 -12.26 -7.32 -26.26
CA LEU A 326 -12.81 -7.59 -24.94
C LEU A 326 -14.26 -8.08 -25.00
N HIS A 327 -15.06 -7.52 -25.90
CA HIS A 327 -16.40 -7.99 -26.20
C HIS A 327 -16.38 -9.42 -26.78
N ASP A 328 -15.64 -9.64 -27.87
CA ASP A 328 -15.60 -10.92 -28.60
C ASP A 328 -15.03 -12.08 -27.73
N THR A 329 -14.16 -11.79 -26.76
CA THR A 329 -13.56 -12.79 -25.84
C THR A 329 -14.25 -12.90 -24.48
N GLY A 330 -15.23 -12.04 -24.18
CA GLY A 330 -15.88 -11.95 -22.86
C GLY A 330 -14.93 -11.53 -21.72
N SER A 331 -13.88 -10.76 -22.05
CA SER A 331 -12.87 -10.27 -21.10
C SER A 331 -13.26 -8.90 -20.50
N PRO A 332 -12.75 -8.53 -19.30
CA PRO A 332 -13.05 -7.24 -18.71
C PRO A 332 -12.17 -6.12 -19.29
N PHE A 333 -12.69 -4.90 -19.37
CA PHE A 333 -11.89 -3.70 -19.48
C PHE A 333 -11.16 -3.46 -18.14
N MET A 334 -9.84 -3.25 -18.21
CA MET A 334 -9.02 -2.96 -17.04
C MET A 334 -8.61 -1.50 -17.01
N VAL A 335 -8.76 -0.86 -15.85
CA VAL A 335 -8.50 0.57 -15.68
C VAL A 335 -7.88 0.89 -14.33
N ASN A 336 -6.90 1.79 -14.35
CA ASN A 336 -6.21 2.30 -13.19
C ASN A 336 -6.84 3.64 -12.77
N VAL A 337 -7.51 3.66 -11.61
CA VAL A 337 -8.38 4.77 -11.17
C VAL A 337 -7.78 5.45 -9.95
N TYR A 338 -7.33 6.69 -10.10
CA TYR A 338 -6.57 7.42 -9.08
C TYR A 338 -7.20 8.78 -8.72
N PRO A 339 -8.24 8.81 -7.86
CA PRO A 339 -8.85 10.06 -7.35
C PRO A 339 -7.85 11.01 -6.69
N TYR A 340 -6.74 10.49 -6.13
CA TYR A 340 -5.63 11.31 -5.65
C TYR A 340 -4.99 12.16 -6.74
N ILE A 341 -4.72 11.60 -7.92
CA ILE A 341 -4.04 12.31 -9.02
C ILE A 341 -4.98 13.39 -9.57
N SER A 342 -6.25 13.05 -9.79
CA SER A 342 -7.28 14.02 -10.19
C SER A 342 -7.41 15.16 -9.16
N TYR A 343 -7.51 14.85 -7.87
CA TYR A 343 -7.56 15.86 -6.80
C TYR A 343 -6.34 16.78 -6.81
N ILE A 344 -5.12 16.25 -6.95
CA ILE A 344 -3.90 17.07 -6.94
C ILE A 344 -3.82 18.00 -8.16
N ASN A 345 -4.31 17.53 -9.31
CA ASN A 345 -4.25 18.28 -10.57
C ASN A 345 -5.35 19.35 -10.70
N ASP A 346 -6.53 19.14 -10.10
CA ASP A 346 -7.67 20.06 -10.19
C ASP A 346 -8.36 20.25 -8.82
N LYS A 347 -7.67 20.93 -7.91
CA LYS A 347 -8.16 21.24 -6.54
C LYS A 347 -9.28 22.28 -6.52
N GLU A 348 -9.50 22.99 -7.63
CA GLU A 348 -10.53 24.03 -7.76
C GLU A 348 -11.91 23.39 -7.92
N HIS A 349 -12.02 22.35 -8.76
CA HIS A 349 -13.28 21.66 -9.01
C HIS A 349 -13.42 20.34 -8.23
N ILE A 350 -12.31 19.71 -7.83
CA ILE A 350 -12.32 18.44 -7.09
C ILE A 350 -11.98 18.68 -5.61
N SER A 351 -13.00 18.58 -4.75
CA SER A 351 -12.80 18.64 -3.30
C SER A 351 -12.15 17.34 -2.76
N LEU A 352 -11.34 17.50 -1.72
CA LEU A 352 -10.71 16.37 -1.02
C LEU A 352 -11.76 15.38 -0.46
N ASP A 353 -12.92 15.88 -0.04
CA ASP A 353 -14.02 15.04 0.44
C ASP A 353 -14.69 14.22 -0.68
N TYR A 354 -14.75 14.75 -1.90
CA TYR A 354 -15.26 14.01 -3.06
C TYR A 354 -14.28 12.91 -3.49
N ALA A 355 -12.98 13.17 -3.41
CA ALA A 355 -11.94 12.18 -3.66
C ALA A 355 -11.83 11.09 -2.56
N LEU A 356 -12.30 11.35 -1.33
CA LEU A 356 -12.19 10.44 -0.17
C LEU A 356 -13.51 9.76 0.26
N PHE A 357 -14.57 9.83 -0.54
CA PHE A 357 -15.91 9.28 -0.21
C PHE A 357 -16.55 9.92 1.03
N ARG A 358 -16.30 11.21 1.29
CA ARG A 358 -16.84 11.98 2.43
C ARG A 358 -17.80 13.11 2.03
N ASN A 359 -17.91 13.42 0.74
CA ASN A 359 -18.68 14.55 0.24
C ASN A 359 -20.17 14.41 0.57
N GLN A 360 -20.78 15.50 1.06
CA GLN A 360 -22.20 15.61 1.36
C GLN A 360 -23.02 16.09 0.16
N ASN A 361 -22.41 16.88 -0.74
CA ASN A 361 -23.06 17.49 -1.89
C ASN A 361 -22.80 16.63 -3.14
N VAL A 362 -23.72 15.73 -3.47
CA VAL A 362 -23.58 14.85 -4.65
C VAL A 362 -23.43 15.65 -5.95
N VAL A 363 -22.51 15.21 -6.82
CA VAL A 363 -22.39 15.75 -8.17
C VAL A 363 -23.48 15.11 -9.03
N GLN A 364 -24.41 15.93 -9.53
CA GLN A 364 -25.49 15.47 -10.40
C GLN A 364 -25.05 15.47 -11.87
N ASP A 365 -25.36 14.36 -12.56
CA ASP A 365 -25.06 14.10 -13.96
C ASP A 365 -26.33 13.54 -14.63
N GLY A 366 -27.22 14.45 -15.05
CA GLY A 366 -28.57 14.10 -15.49
C GLY A 366 -29.35 13.39 -14.38
N GLY A 367 -29.58 12.08 -14.57
CA GLY A 367 -30.25 11.21 -13.58
C GLY A 367 -29.31 10.49 -12.60
N PHE A 368 -27.99 10.62 -12.75
CA PHE A 368 -27.01 9.98 -11.87
C PHE A 368 -26.49 10.95 -10.80
N LEU A 369 -26.24 10.42 -9.60
CA LEU A 369 -25.76 11.19 -8.44
C LEU A 369 -24.46 10.57 -7.91
N TYR A 370 -23.35 11.26 -8.10
CA TYR A 370 -22.04 10.81 -7.66
C TYR A 370 -21.68 11.43 -6.30
N ALA A 371 -21.65 10.59 -5.26
CA ALA A 371 -21.19 10.99 -3.92
C ALA A 371 -19.66 10.96 -3.77
N ASN A 372 -18.94 10.42 -4.75
CA ASN A 372 -17.48 10.28 -4.73
C ASN A 372 -16.90 10.25 -6.14
N LEU A 373 -15.65 10.68 -6.27
CA LEU A 373 -14.96 10.76 -7.56
C LEU A 373 -14.65 9.38 -8.17
N PHE A 374 -14.41 8.35 -7.34
CA PHE A 374 -14.09 7.00 -7.83
C PHE A 374 -15.22 6.43 -8.70
N ASP A 375 -16.47 6.53 -8.25
CA ASP A 375 -17.63 6.08 -9.02
C ASP A 375 -17.83 6.91 -10.31
N ALA A 376 -17.61 8.22 -10.24
CA ALA A 376 -17.69 9.11 -11.41
C ALA A 376 -16.61 8.80 -12.46
N SER A 377 -15.37 8.56 -12.03
CA SER A 377 -14.29 8.13 -12.92
C SER A 377 -14.60 6.78 -13.58
N VAL A 378 -15.15 5.83 -12.83
CA VAL A 378 -15.49 4.49 -13.36
C VAL A 378 -16.65 4.57 -14.34
N ASP A 379 -17.69 5.36 -14.04
CA ASP A 379 -18.83 5.52 -14.94
C ASP A 379 -18.52 6.39 -16.18
N ALA A 380 -17.49 7.25 -16.14
CA ALA A 380 -16.95 7.88 -17.34
C ALA A 380 -16.36 6.84 -18.31
N PHE A 381 -15.67 5.80 -17.80
CA PHE A 381 -15.24 4.67 -18.62
C PHE A 381 -16.40 3.80 -19.11
N VAL A 382 -17.43 3.57 -18.29
CA VAL A 382 -18.67 2.92 -18.75
C VAL A 382 -19.27 3.70 -19.92
N TYR A 383 -19.44 5.02 -19.76
CA TYR A 383 -20.06 5.87 -20.78
C TYR A 383 -19.24 5.90 -22.07
N ALA A 384 -17.93 6.07 -21.99
CA ALA A 384 -17.05 6.07 -23.16
C ALA A 384 -17.13 4.73 -23.94
N MET A 385 -17.17 3.58 -23.25
CA MET A 385 -17.40 2.29 -23.93
C MET A 385 -18.79 2.20 -24.56
N GLU A 386 -19.84 2.64 -23.86
CA GLU A 386 -21.22 2.64 -24.39
C GLU A 386 -21.39 3.57 -25.60
N ARG A 387 -20.64 4.68 -25.65
CA ARG A 387 -20.58 5.66 -26.75
C ARG A 387 -19.95 5.08 -28.02
N GLU A 388 -18.88 4.30 -27.88
CA GLU A 388 -18.29 3.53 -28.99
C GLU A 388 -19.09 2.26 -29.35
N GLY A 389 -20.30 2.07 -28.78
CA GLY A 389 -21.20 0.95 -29.03
C GLY A 389 -20.98 -0.29 -28.15
N PHE A 390 -19.90 -0.33 -27.36
CA PHE A 390 -19.49 -1.49 -26.57
C PHE A 390 -20.18 -1.59 -25.20
N ARG A 391 -21.50 -1.81 -25.25
CA ARG A 391 -22.31 -2.03 -24.04
C ARG A 391 -21.96 -3.35 -23.34
N GLY A 392 -22.15 -3.38 -22.02
CA GLY A 392 -22.11 -4.60 -21.21
C GLY A 392 -20.74 -5.12 -20.79
N ILE A 393 -19.63 -4.63 -21.35
CA ILE A 393 -18.27 -5.02 -20.96
C ILE A 393 -18.09 -4.86 -19.43
N ASN A 394 -17.43 -5.82 -18.80
CA ASN A 394 -17.14 -5.78 -17.36
C ASN A 394 -15.94 -4.87 -17.09
N ILE A 395 -16.02 -3.99 -16.09
CA ILE A 395 -14.85 -3.23 -15.63
C ILE A 395 -14.19 -4.00 -14.48
N VAL A 396 -12.86 -4.04 -14.48
CA VAL A 396 -12.01 -4.35 -13.33
C VAL A 396 -11.15 -3.13 -13.07
N VAL A 397 -11.20 -2.57 -11.85
CA VAL A 397 -10.24 -1.54 -11.45
C VAL A 397 -8.94 -2.25 -11.07
N SER A 398 -7.97 -2.19 -11.97
CA SER A 398 -6.70 -2.94 -11.94
C SER A 398 -5.63 -2.30 -11.06
N GLU A 399 -5.79 -1.00 -10.75
CA GLU A 399 -5.11 -0.27 -9.69
C GLU A 399 -6.03 0.82 -9.13
N THR A 400 -5.98 1.04 -7.81
CA THR A 400 -6.42 2.29 -7.17
C THR A 400 -5.71 2.47 -5.82
N GLY A 401 -5.54 3.70 -5.35
CA GLY A 401 -4.92 3.95 -4.04
C GLY A 401 -4.58 5.41 -3.78
N TRP A 402 -3.98 5.67 -2.61
CA TRP A 402 -3.62 6.99 -2.13
C TRP A 402 -2.27 6.97 -1.38
N PRO A 403 -1.35 7.94 -1.60
CA PRO A 403 -0.03 7.95 -0.95
C PRO A 403 -0.07 8.28 0.54
N THR A 404 0.70 7.57 1.36
CA THR A 404 0.82 7.86 2.81
C THR A 404 1.81 8.98 3.16
N GLY A 405 2.37 9.67 2.16
CA GLY A 405 3.38 10.73 2.31
C GLY A 405 4.10 11.03 0.99
N GLY A 406 4.88 12.11 0.95
CA GLY A 406 5.67 12.52 -0.23
C GLY A 406 5.03 13.59 -1.11
N GLY A 407 3.86 14.10 -0.76
CA GLY A 407 3.15 15.17 -1.46
C GLY A 407 2.08 15.82 -0.58
N GLU A 408 1.33 16.77 -1.15
CA GLU A 408 0.15 17.36 -0.51
C GLU A 408 -0.98 16.31 -0.37
N ALA A 409 -1.83 16.42 0.66
CA ALA A 409 -2.86 15.43 1.02
C ALA A 409 -2.38 13.97 1.20
N ALA A 410 -1.06 13.71 1.08
CA ALA A 410 -0.46 12.40 1.24
C ALA A 410 -0.13 12.16 2.71
N SER A 411 -0.90 11.33 3.40
CA SER A 411 -0.65 10.97 4.80
C SER A 411 -1.20 9.58 5.13
N VAL A 412 -0.65 8.94 6.17
CA VAL A 412 -1.13 7.62 6.63
C VAL A 412 -2.63 7.65 6.93
N ALA A 413 -3.14 8.69 7.58
CA ALA A 413 -4.56 8.81 7.93
C ALA A 413 -5.47 8.98 6.70
N ILE A 414 -5.08 9.83 5.75
CA ILE A 414 -5.87 10.06 4.52
C ILE A 414 -5.86 8.81 3.63
N ALA A 415 -4.70 8.18 3.44
CA ALA A 415 -4.59 6.98 2.62
C ALA A 415 -5.33 5.77 3.22
N MET A 416 -5.31 5.65 4.55
CA MET A 416 -6.11 4.67 5.29
C MET A 416 -7.61 4.91 5.06
N ALA A 417 -8.08 6.17 5.17
CA ALA A 417 -9.48 6.51 4.93
C ALA A 417 -9.93 6.21 3.49
N TYR A 418 -9.11 6.54 2.48
CA TYR A 418 -9.39 6.21 1.08
C TYR A 418 -9.50 4.70 0.87
N ASN A 419 -8.46 3.94 1.23
CA ASN A 419 -8.41 2.50 1.02
C ASN A 419 -9.51 1.76 1.81
N GLU A 420 -9.79 2.17 3.05
CA GLU A 420 -10.91 1.65 3.82
C GLU A 420 -12.26 1.86 3.13
N ASN A 421 -12.49 3.03 2.53
CA ASN A 421 -13.76 3.35 1.88
C ASN A 421 -13.93 2.58 0.56
N VAL A 422 -12.86 2.36 -0.21
CA VAL A 422 -12.86 1.41 -1.34
C VAL A 422 -13.20 -0.01 -0.87
N VAL A 423 -12.54 -0.51 0.18
CA VAL A 423 -12.83 -1.85 0.74
C VAL A 423 -14.28 -1.95 1.23
N LYS A 424 -14.80 -0.93 1.93
CA LYS A 424 -16.20 -0.90 2.39
C LYS A 424 -17.19 -0.95 1.22
N ARG A 425 -16.92 -0.31 0.08
CA ARG A 425 -17.77 -0.39 -1.11
C ARG A 425 -17.76 -1.80 -1.72
N VAL A 426 -16.58 -2.38 -1.93
CA VAL A 426 -16.43 -3.74 -2.48
C VAL A 426 -17.04 -4.80 -1.56
N ALA A 427 -16.80 -4.71 -0.25
CA ALA A 427 -17.33 -5.62 0.77
C ALA A 427 -18.87 -5.65 0.83
N ASN A 428 -19.51 -4.51 0.57
CA ASN A 428 -20.97 -4.37 0.54
C ASN A 428 -21.55 -4.50 -0.88
N TYR A 429 -20.78 -4.98 -1.86
CA TYR A 429 -21.17 -5.18 -3.26
C TYR A 429 -21.72 -3.91 -3.97
N VAL A 430 -21.30 -2.72 -3.53
CA VAL A 430 -21.92 -1.46 -3.99
C VAL A 430 -21.47 -1.13 -5.41
N GLY A 431 -22.41 -1.16 -6.36
CA GLY A 431 -22.19 -0.70 -7.73
C GLY A 431 -21.94 0.80 -7.84
N THR A 432 -21.57 1.27 -9.03
CA THR A 432 -21.58 2.69 -9.39
C THR A 432 -23.02 3.16 -9.68
N PRO A 433 -23.32 4.46 -9.72
CA PRO A 433 -24.64 4.97 -10.12
C PRO A 433 -25.15 4.45 -11.47
N ARG A 434 -24.28 4.25 -12.47
CA ARG A 434 -24.64 3.71 -13.79
C ARG A 434 -24.66 2.19 -13.86
N GLN A 435 -23.93 1.49 -12.98
CA GLN A 435 -23.92 0.02 -12.90
C GLN A 435 -24.27 -0.51 -11.48
N PRO A 436 -25.41 -0.11 -10.88
CA PRO A 436 -25.69 -0.29 -9.44
C PRO A 436 -25.90 -1.74 -9.03
N LEU A 437 -26.44 -2.58 -9.93
CA LEU A 437 -26.68 -4.02 -9.68
C LEU A 437 -25.48 -4.90 -10.06
N LYS A 438 -24.43 -4.32 -10.65
CA LYS A 438 -23.28 -5.09 -11.16
C LYS A 438 -22.32 -5.36 -10.00
N LYS A 439 -22.42 -6.56 -9.42
CA LYS A 439 -21.51 -7.02 -8.37
C LYS A 439 -20.06 -6.95 -8.89
N TRP A 440 -19.31 -5.98 -8.37
CA TRP A 440 -17.88 -5.83 -8.61
C TRP A 440 -17.17 -7.15 -8.33
N LYS A 441 -16.46 -7.68 -9.33
CA LYS A 441 -15.72 -8.95 -9.16
C LYS A 441 -14.37 -8.71 -8.52
N PHE A 442 -13.64 -7.68 -8.98
CA PHE A 442 -12.31 -7.34 -8.46
C PHE A 442 -12.04 -5.83 -8.51
N THR A 443 -11.48 -5.32 -7.41
CA THR A 443 -10.84 -4.00 -7.31
C THR A 443 -9.49 -4.19 -6.64
N TYR A 444 -8.40 -3.79 -7.31
CA TYR A 444 -7.04 -4.00 -6.84
C TYR A 444 -6.47 -2.73 -6.22
N LEU A 445 -6.14 -2.75 -4.92
CA LEU A 445 -5.47 -1.65 -4.24
C LEU A 445 -3.97 -1.67 -4.53
N ILE A 446 -3.37 -0.56 -5.00
CA ILE A 446 -1.93 -0.52 -5.24
C ILE A 446 -1.13 -0.44 -3.94
N SER A 447 -0.10 -1.27 -3.83
CA SER A 447 0.89 -1.24 -2.77
C SER A 447 2.29 -1.07 -3.35
N LEU A 448 2.87 0.13 -3.21
CA LEU A 448 4.31 0.23 -3.01
C LEU A 448 4.61 0.02 -1.52
N MET A 449 5.51 -0.92 -1.24
CA MET A 449 5.91 -1.24 0.13
C MET A 449 7.06 -0.37 0.60
N ARG A 450 6.87 0.37 1.71
CA ARG A 450 7.99 0.95 2.48
C ARG A 450 7.81 0.67 3.97
N MET A 451 8.01 -0.59 4.34
CA MET A 451 7.77 -1.05 5.71
C MET A 451 8.68 -0.40 6.75
N ARG A 452 8.09 -0.02 7.89
CA ARG A 452 8.80 0.36 9.13
C ARG A 452 7.98 -0.17 10.32
N LYS A 453 8.53 -1.15 11.05
CA LYS A 453 7.83 -1.91 12.11
C LYS A 453 7.31 -1.03 13.26
N MET A 454 6.16 -1.40 13.84
CA MET A 454 5.64 -0.90 15.12
C MET A 454 4.82 -1.98 15.88
N GLY A 455 4.56 -1.76 17.18
CA GLY A 455 3.88 -2.68 18.09
C GLY A 455 2.35 -2.48 18.24
N ARG A 456 1.70 -3.31 19.06
CA ARG A 456 0.24 -3.60 19.00
C ARG A 456 -0.63 -2.78 19.98
N SER A 457 -1.75 -2.25 19.47
CA SER A 457 -3.07 -2.07 20.14
C SER A 457 -4.09 -1.57 19.08
N MET A 458 -5.41 -1.80 19.10
CA MET A 458 -6.26 -2.65 19.96
C MET A 458 -7.02 -3.66 19.06
N ARG A 459 -8.37 -3.73 19.10
CA ARG A 459 -9.23 -4.47 18.15
C ARG A 459 -10.65 -3.86 18.08
N SER A 460 -11.20 -3.72 16.87
CA SER A 460 -12.60 -4.06 16.55
C SER A 460 -12.90 -3.97 15.04
N ILE A 461 -13.35 -5.09 14.46
CA ILE A 461 -14.09 -5.32 13.19
C ILE A 461 -13.59 -4.72 11.86
N LEU A 462 -13.08 -3.48 11.75
CA LEU A 462 -12.71 -2.87 10.45
C LEU A 462 -11.25 -2.44 10.29
N GLY A 463 -10.40 -2.60 11.31
CA GLY A 463 -8.97 -2.25 11.26
C GLY A 463 -8.08 -3.13 10.37
N PHE A 464 -8.63 -3.80 9.35
CA PHE A 464 -7.94 -4.89 8.62
C PHE A 464 -6.81 -4.42 7.69
N LEU A 465 -6.83 -3.16 7.21
CA LEU A 465 -5.67 -2.54 6.54
C LEU A 465 -4.84 -1.65 7.47
N ALA A 466 -5.42 -1.17 8.57
CA ALA A 466 -4.76 -0.28 9.53
C ALA A 466 -3.78 -1.02 10.48
N LEU A 467 -4.08 -2.26 10.87
CA LEU A 467 -3.32 -3.03 11.87
C LEU A 467 -2.25 -3.97 11.28
N MET A 468 -2.13 -4.08 9.95
CA MET A 468 -1.18 -5.01 9.29
C MET A 468 0.31 -4.66 9.48
N GLY A 469 0.65 -3.47 10.01
CA GLY A 469 2.04 -2.99 10.12
C GLY A 469 2.70 -2.61 8.78
N LEU A 470 1.98 -2.81 7.66
CA LEU A 470 2.34 -2.35 6.33
C LEU A 470 2.04 -0.85 6.19
N ARG A 471 3.09 -0.04 6.10
CA ARG A 471 2.98 1.35 5.62
C ARG A 471 3.13 1.34 4.09
N PHE A 472 2.02 1.49 3.39
CA PHE A 472 1.94 1.52 1.93
C PHE A 472 2.26 2.91 1.39
N MET A 473 3.54 3.24 1.23
CA MET A 473 3.95 4.50 0.59
C MET A 473 3.89 4.38 -0.93
N ILE A 474 2.80 4.83 -1.56
CA ILE A 474 2.84 5.13 -3.00
C ILE A 474 3.89 6.23 -3.22
N SER A 475 4.95 5.89 -3.96
CA SER A 475 5.91 6.84 -4.49
C SER A 475 5.59 7.01 -5.97
N ILE A 476 4.73 7.99 -6.30
CA ILE A 476 4.56 8.40 -7.69
C ILE A 476 5.92 8.95 -8.15
N SER A 477 6.41 8.46 -9.29
CA SER A 477 7.55 9.08 -9.94
C SER A 477 7.10 10.43 -10.50
N THR A 478 7.46 11.53 -9.82
CA THR A 478 7.15 12.89 -10.27
C THR A 478 8.06 13.36 -11.42
N ASN A 479 8.84 12.45 -12.02
CA ASN A 479 9.70 12.76 -13.14
C ASN A 479 8.86 12.89 -14.43
N LYS A 480 8.50 14.14 -14.73
CA LYS A 480 7.80 14.61 -15.95
C LYS A 480 6.31 14.25 -16.03
N PHE A 481 5.52 14.99 -15.26
CA PHE A 481 4.20 15.43 -15.71
C PHE A 481 4.34 16.89 -16.18
N VAL A 482 4.19 17.11 -17.49
CA VAL A 482 4.03 18.38 -18.20
C VAL A 482 3.10 18.09 -19.37
#